data_AF-A0A971JT25-F1
#
_entry.id   AF-A0A971JT25-F1
#
_cell.length_a   1.000
_cell.length_b   1.000
_cell.length_c   1.000
_cell.angle_alpha   90.00
_cell.angle_beta   90.00
_cell.angle_gamma   90.00
#
_symmetry.space_group_name_H-M   'P 1'
#
loop_
_entity.id
_entity.type
_entity.pdbx_description
1 polymer ?
#
loop_
_entity_poly.entity_id
_entity_poly.type
_entity_poly.pdbx_seq_one_letter_code
_entity_poly.pdbx_strand_id
1 'polypeptide(L)'
;MKIFFNIEYRTRWGEDLRVQLWRVDTQGKKHEMEELPLQTQDGNTWKGEMEMEAMQTVHAYDHERKEGFEYRRGGFEYKYAMYRDGKLVWTEWEVAPHKVTFDGVTHQYMLSDQWRPIPEDLPLFSSAYTECVGVKSEDNTPIDTLFSSTLQLRVVEPRLRKGEYLAICGNTLQLGEWQHAKKMALVHLQEWAVNLDADLM
;
A
#
# COMPACT_ATOMS: atom_id res chain seq x y z
N MET A 1 4.49 4.28 15.78
CA MET A 1 3.34 4.64 14.91
C MET A 1 2.28 3.57 15.06
N LYS A 2 1.01 3.91 14.86
CA LYS A 2 -0.12 2.97 14.92
C LYS A 2 -0.57 2.59 13.51
N ILE A 3 -0.76 1.31 13.27
CA ILE A 3 -1.23 0.78 11.99
C ILE A 3 -2.53 0.03 12.26
N PHE A 4 -3.59 0.42 11.57
CA PHE A 4 -4.90 -0.19 11.63
C PHE A 4 -5.15 -0.93 10.34
N PHE A 5 -5.37 -2.25 10.43
CA PHE A 5 -5.74 -3.10 9.30
C PHE A 5 -7.25 -3.30 9.30
N ASN A 6 -7.86 -3.22 8.13
CA ASN A 6 -9.28 -3.42 7.91
C ASN A 6 -9.49 -4.11 6.56
N ILE A 7 -10.12 -5.29 6.57
CA ILE A 7 -10.43 -6.03 5.35
C ILE A 7 -11.83 -6.62 5.41
N GLU A 8 -12.55 -6.51 4.30
CA GLU A 8 -13.79 -7.25 4.08
C GLU A 8 -13.45 -8.64 3.52
N TYR A 9 -13.71 -9.69 4.30
CA TYR A 9 -13.52 -11.07 3.91
C TYR A 9 -14.41 -12.00 4.75
N ARG A 10 -15.21 -12.82 4.08
CA ARG A 10 -16.13 -13.74 4.73
C ARG A 10 -15.45 -15.06 5.06
N THR A 11 -15.42 -15.40 6.34
CA THR A 11 -14.88 -16.69 6.80
C THR A 11 -15.97 -17.67 7.21
N ARG A 12 -15.59 -18.94 7.37
CA ARG A 12 -16.40 -20.01 7.94
C ARG A 12 -16.01 -20.26 9.40
N TRP A 13 -16.84 -21.02 10.11
CA TRP A 13 -16.51 -21.41 11.47
C TRP A 13 -15.18 -22.19 11.52
N GLY A 14 -14.33 -21.85 12.49
CA GLY A 14 -12.99 -22.42 12.64
C GLY A 14 -11.92 -21.76 11.76
N GLU A 15 -12.29 -20.79 10.92
CA GLU A 15 -11.34 -20.00 10.13
C GLU A 15 -11.08 -18.63 10.77
N ASP A 16 -9.83 -18.20 10.73
CA ASP A 16 -9.39 -16.88 11.17
C ASP A 16 -8.48 -16.21 10.13
N LEU A 17 -8.51 -14.88 10.09
CA LEU A 17 -7.62 -14.09 9.25
C LEU A 17 -6.47 -13.52 10.06
N ARG A 18 -5.29 -13.51 9.45
CA ARG A 18 -4.08 -12.91 9.99
C ARG A 18 -3.40 -12.06 8.95
N VAL A 19 -2.62 -11.11 9.41
CA VAL A 19 -1.67 -10.36 8.58
C VAL A 19 -0.30 -10.97 8.78
N GLN A 20 0.35 -11.37 7.69
CA GLN A 20 1.77 -11.68 7.67
C GLN A 20 2.51 -10.43 7.17
N LEU A 21 3.42 -9.90 7.99
CA LEU A 21 4.06 -8.61 7.76
C LEU A 21 5.59 -8.76 7.79
N TRP A 22 6.27 -8.09 6.86
CA TRP A 22 7.71 -7.94 6.82
C TRP A 22 8.05 -6.47 6.92
N ARG A 23 8.79 -6.12 7.96
CA ARG A 23 9.47 -4.84 8.04
C ARG A 23 10.49 -4.73 6.91
N VAL A 24 10.53 -3.59 6.22
CA VAL A 24 11.46 -3.31 5.14
C VAL A 24 12.30 -2.08 5.48
N ASP A 25 13.61 -2.26 5.49
CA ASP A 25 14.53 -1.17 5.75
C ASP A 25 14.73 -0.25 4.53
N THR A 26 15.56 0.77 4.71
CA THR A 26 15.88 1.76 3.66
C THR A 26 16.62 1.18 2.45
N GLN A 27 17.20 -0.02 2.59
CA GLN A 27 17.92 -0.74 1.54
C GLN A 27 17.02 -1.78 0.85
N GLY A 28 15.75 -1.87 1.23
CA GLY A 28 14.80 -2.85 0.70
C GLY A 28 14.95 -4.25 1.30
N LYS A 29 15.75 -4.41 2.37
CA LYS A 29 15.91 -5.70 3.03
C LYS A 29 14.68 -5.99 3.89
N LYS A 30 14.09 -7.16 3.66
CA LYS A 30 13.01 -7.71 4.50
C LYS A 30 13.58 -8.30 5.78
N HIS A 31 13.00 -7.92 6.91
CA HIS A 31 13.26 -8.52 8.22
C HIS A 31 12.39 -9.76 8.45
N GLU A 32 12.47 -10.34 9.63
CA GLU A 32 11.65 -11.48 10.02
C GLU A 32 10.15 -11.18 9.88
N MET A 33 9.39 -12.21 9.52
CA MET A 33 7.95 -12.11 9.37
C MET A 33 7.28 -12.03 10.75
N GLU A 34 6.46 -11.02 10.94
CA GLU A 34 5.58 -10.87 12.09
C GLU A 34 4.16 -11.27 11.69
N GLU A 35 3.49 -12.06 12.53
CA GLU A 35 2.11 -12.46 12.32
C GLU A 35 1.19 -11.75 13.31
N LEU A 36 0.15 -11.10 12.79
CA LEU A 36 -0.87 -10.40 13.56
C LEU A 36 -2.24 -11.05 13.33
N PRO A 37 -2.84 -11.70 14.34
CA PRO A 37 -4.21 -12.19 14.22
C PRO A 37 -5.19 -11.02 14.16
N LEU A 38 -6.14 -11.08 13.22
CA LEU A 38 -7.23 -10.12 13.13
C LEU A 38 -8.43 -10.58 13.95
N GLN A 39 -9.29 -9.62 14.29
CA GLN A 39 -10.51 -9.85 15.04
C GLN A 39 -11.72 -9.45 14.19
N THR A 40 -12.83 -10.17 14.37
CA THR A 40 -14.11 -9.86 13.73
C THR A 40 -15.24 -9.95 14.74
N GLN A 41 -16.30 -9.18 14.52
CA GLN A 41 -17.54 -9.24 15.30
C GLN A 41 -18.71 -9.81 14.49
N ASP A 42 -18.58 -9.87 13.16
CA ASP A 42 -19.65 -10.20 12.22
C ASP A 42 -19.28 -11.34 11.25
N GLY A 43 -18.01 -11.75 11.21
CA GLY A 43 -17.48 -12.75 10.28
C GLY A 43 -17.29 -12.23 8.84
N ASN A 44 -17.47 -10.92 8.62
CA ASN A 44 -17.33 -10.28 7.30
C ASN A 44 -16.24 -9.20 7.30
N THR A 45 -16.13 -8.42 8.37
CA THR A 45 -15.11 -7.37 8.50
C THR A 45 -14.09 -7.80 9.54
N TRP A 46 -12.82 -7.82 9.16
CA TRP A 46 -11.71 -8.19 10.02
C TRP A 46 -10.81 -7.00 10.28
N LYS A 47 -10.47 -6.78 11.55
CA LYS A 47 -9.70 -5.62 12.01
C LYS A 47 -8.54 -6.02 12.89
N GLY A 48 -7.44 -5.28 12.80
CA GLY A 48 -6.27 -5.47 13.63
C GLY A 48 -5.57 -4.15 13.88
N GLU A 49 -4.87 -4.06 15.02
CA GLU A 49 -4.03 -2.92 15.36
C GLU A 49 -2.63 -3.42 15.68
N MET A 50 -1.63 -2.71 15.20
CA MET A 50 -0.23 -2.93 15.52
C MET A 50 0.44 -1.59 15.84
N GLU A 51 1.23 -1.59 16.90
CA GLU A 51 2.21 -0.53 17.13
C GLU A 51 3.53 -0.94 16.47
N MET A 52 4.03 -0.08 15.60
CA MET A 52 5.31 -0.28 14.94
C MET A 52 6.30 0.80 15.37
N GLU A 53 7.48 0.36 15.79
CA GLU A 53 8.61 1.26 16.02
C GLU A 53 9.17 1.73 14.69
N ALA A 54 9.57 2.99 14.65
CA ALA A 54 10.17 3.55 13.45
C ALA A 54 11.53 2.89 13.19
N MET A 55 11.71 2.35 11.98
CA MET A 55 13.03 1.91 11.55
C MET A 55 13.86 3.13 11.16
N GLN A 56 15.02 3.26 11.80
CA GLN A 56 16.09 4.24 11.55
C GLN A 56 15.65 5.70 11.35
N THR A 57 15.95 6.53 12.35
CA THR A 57 15.97 7.98 12.19
C THR A 57 17.05 8.36 11.19
N VAL A 58 16.65 8.93 10.05
CA VAL A 58 17.57 9.54 9.10
C VAL A 58 17.60 11.03 9.39
N HIS A 59 18.78 11.56 9.66
CA HIS A 59 18.99 13.00 9.73
C HIS A 59 19.18 13.52 8.31
N ALA A 60 18.25 14.32 7.81
CA ALA A 60 18.45 15.15 6.63
C ALA A 60 18.66 16.61 7.03
N TYR A 61 19.34 17.34 6.18
CA TYR A 61 19.45 18.78 6.29
C TYR A 61 18.59 19.41 5.20
N ASP A 62 17.60 20.22 5.61
CA ASP A 62 16.85 21.04 4.68
C ASP A 62 17.70 22.27 4.34
N HIS A 63 18.19 22.34 3.10
CA HIS A 63 18.99 23.46 2.64
C HIS A 63 18.18 24.76 2.50
N GLU A 64 16.87 24.69 2.31
CA GLU A 64 15.99 25.86 2.20
C GLU A 64 15.64 26.41 3.59
N ARG A 65 15.35 25.52 4.55
CA ARG A 65 15.01 25.91 5.94
C ARG A 65 16.22 26.09 6.84
N LYS A 66 17.41 25.67 6.40
CA LYS A 66 18.68 25.65 7.17
C LYS A 66 18.60 24.88 8.49
N GLU A 67 17.72 23.89 8.55
CA GLU A 67 17.50 23.07 9.74
C GLU A 67 17.71 21.59 9.42
N GLY A 68 18.30 20.88 10.38
CA GLY A 68 18.31 19.42 10.35
C GLY A 68 16.91 18.93 10.71
N PHE A 69 16.34 18.04 9.90
CA PHE A 69 15.12 17.33 10.24
C PHE A 69 15.38 15.83 10.25
N GLU A 70 14.78 15.20 11.25
CA GLU A 70 14.78 13.76 11.40
C GLU A 70 13.53 13.20 10.74
N TYR A 71 13.71 12.28 9.81
CA TYR A 71 12.61 11.57 9.18
C TYR A 71 12.93 10.08 9.13
N ARG A 72 11.89 9.28 9.27
CA ARG A 72 12.00 7.82 9.39
C ARG A 72 11.80 7.25 8.01
N ARG A 73 12.80 6.57 7.46
CA ARG A 73 12.71 5.91 6.15
C ARG A 73 12.59 4.40 6.32
N GLY A 74 11.89 3.79 5.37
CA GLY A 74 11.61 2.36 5.35
C GLY A 74 10.13 2.13 5.10
N GLY A 75 9.63 0.99 5.52
CA GLY A 75 8.23 0.65 5.38
C GLY A 75 7.96 -0.76 5.85
N PHE A 76 6.85 -1.30 5.38
CA PHE A 76 6.55 -2.70 5.56
C PHE A 76 5.80 -3.22 4.34
N GLU A 77 5.99 -4.52 4.10
CA GLU A 77 5.17 -5.27 3.19
C GLU A 77 4.29 -6.20 4.00
N TYR A 78 3.07 -6.44 3.56
CA TYR A 78 2.19 -7.38 4.23
C TYR A 78 1.24 -8.04 3.24
N LYS A 79 0.64 -9.12 3.72
CA LYS A 79 -0.41 -9.84 3.01
C LYS A 79 -1.36 -10.46 4.03
N TYR A 80 -2.60 -10.66 3.63
CA TYR A 80 -3.58 -11.39 4.42
C TYR A 80 -3.40 -12.91 4.23
N ALA A 81 -3.65 -13.66 5.30
CA ALA A 81 -3.50 -15.10 5.35
C ALA A 81 -4.69 -15.70 6.11
N MET A 82 -5.28 -16.76 5.56
CA MET A 82 -6.38 -17.50 6.16
C MET A 82 -5.85 -18.75 6.84
N TYR A 83 -6.22 -18.90 8.11
CA TYR A 83 -5.92 -20.04 8.94
C TYR A 83 -7.19 -20.82 9.22
N ARG A 84 -7.05 -22.13 9.45
CA ARG A 84 -8.10 -22.98 9.98
C ARG A 84 -7.51 -23.89 11.03
N ASP A 85 -8.09 -23.89 12.22
CA ASP A 85 -7.62 -24.69 13.37
C ASP A 85 -6.13 -24.48 13.65
N GLY A 86 -5.65 -23.24 13.52
CA GLY A 86 -4.25 -22.86 13.73
C GLY A 86 -3.27 -23.25 12.61
N LYS A 87 -3.76 -23.82 11.49
CA LYS A 87 -2.92 -24.15 10.32
C LYS A 87 -3.16 -23.17 9.18
N LEU A 88 -2.09 -22.74 8.53
CA LEU A 88 -2.17 -21.91 7.34
C LEU A 88 -2.87 -22.69 6.22
N VAL A 89 -3.93 -22.13 5.67
CA VAL A 89 -4.70 -22.72 4.56
C VAL A 89 -4.37 -22.04 3.25
N TRP A 90 -4.37 -20.70 3.25
CA TRP A 90 -4.21 -19.92 2.02
C TRP A 90 -3.72 -18.51 2.33
N THR A 91 -3.00 -17.89 1.39
CA THR A 91 -2.48 -16.53 1.47
C THR A 91 -2.91 -15.71 0.27
N GLU A 92 -2.94 -14.40 0.41
CA GLU A 92 -2.97 -13.53 -0.76
C GLU A 92 -1.75 -13.77 -1.65
N TRP A 93 -1.81 -13.22 -2.86
CA TRP A 93 -0.78 -13.45 -3.85
C TRP A 93 0.61 -12.95 -3.41
N GLU A 94 1.56 -13.89 -3.35
CA GLU A 94 2.92 -13.68 -2.82
C GLU A 94 3.79 -12.70 -3.62
N VAL A 95 3.53 -12.54 -4.92
CA VAL A 95 4.41 -11.78 -5.82
C VAL A 95 4.17 -10.28 -5.68
N ALA A 96 2.96 -9.87 -5.32
CA ALA A 96 2.59 -8.46 -5.17
C ALA A 96 1.91 -8.19 -3.81
N PRO A 97 2.67 -8.34 -2.70
CA PRO A 97 2.15 -8.00 -1.37
C PRO A 97 1.79 -6.52 -1.31
N HIS A 98 0.92 -6.16 -0.37
CA HIS A 98 0.66 -4.77 -0.04
C HIS A 98 1.95 -4.13 0.48
N LYS A 99 2.23 -2.89 0.08
CA LYS A 99 3.45 -2.17 0.50
C LYS A 99 3.10 -0.78 1.00
N VAL A 100 3.63 -0.44 2.17
CA VAL A 100 3.49 0.87 2.80
C VAL A 100 4.87 1.42 3.04
N THR A 101 5.12 2.62 2.52
CA THR A 101 6.35 3.38 2.74
C THR A 101 6.09 4.45 3.77
N PHE A 102 7.01 4.61 4.71
CA PHE A 102 6.93 5.66 5.70
C PHE A 102 7.43 6.99 5.14
N ASP A 103 6.66 8.05 5.41
CA ASP A 103 7.04 9.43 5.15
C ASP A 103 7.88 10.05 6.29
N GLY A 104 7.98 9.36 7.42
CA GLY A 104 8.69 9.80 8.61
C GLY A 104 7.91 10.70 9.57
N VAL A 105 6.78 11.26 9.14
CA VAL A 105 6.00 12.25 9.89
C VAL A 105 4.62 11.73 10.29
N THR A 106 4.07 10.77 9.56
CA THR A 106 2.77 10.16 9.84
C THR A 106 2.87 9.20 11.02
N HIS A 107 2.00 9.41 12.02
CA HIS A 107 1.98 8.62 13.25
C HIS A 107 0.90 7.54 13.23
N GLN A 108 -0.06 7.61 12.29
CA GLN A 108 -1.20 6.70 12.18
C GLN A 108 -1.49 6.35 10.72
N TYR A 109 -1.61 5.06 10.42
CA TYR A 109 -2.00 4.53 9.12
C TYR A 109 -3.28 3.72 9.25
N MET A 110 -4.25 3.96 8.36
CA MET A 110 -5.47 3.15 8.24
C MET A 110 -5.48 2.46 6.88
N LEU A 111 -5.41 1.14 6.89
CA LEU A 111 -5.33 0.29 5.70
C LEU A 111 -6.67 -0.38 5.53
N SER A 112 -7.40 0.01 4.49
CA SER A 112 -8.69 -0.59 4.12
C SER A 112 -8.53 -1.30 2.79
N ASP A 113 -8.45 -2.62 2.86
CA ASP A 113 -8.09 -3.47 1.74
C ASP A 113 -9.23 -4.40 1.32
N GLN A 114 -9.05 -4.96 0.13
CA GLN A 114 -9.76 -6.14 -0.33
C GLN A 114 -8.76 -7.25 -0.61
N TRP A 115 -9.20 -8.48 -0.40
CA TRP A 115 -8.36 -9.66 -0.61
C TRP A 115 -7.77 -9.68 -2.03
N ARG A 116 -6.45 -9.80 -2.15
CA ARG A 116 -5.73 -9.93 -3.42
C ARG A 116 -5.59 -11.40 -3.84
N PRO A 117 -6.45 -11.90 -4.75
CA PRO A 117 -6.26 -13.24 -5.30
C PRO A 117 -5.05 -13.28 -6.22
N ILE A 118 -4.66 -14.49 -6.61
CA ILE A 118 -3.74 -14.69 -7.74
C ILE A 118 -4.43 -14.11 -8.98
N PRO A 119 -3.82 -13.14 -9.69
CA PRO A 119 -4.45 -12.52 -10.85
C PRO A 119 -4.55 -13.52 -12.01
N GLU A 120 -5.56 -13.38 -12.87
CA GLU A 120 -5.68 -14.18 -14.09
C GLU A 120 -4.60 -13.81 -15.11
N ASP A 121 -4.22 -12.53 -15.14
CA ASP A 121 -3.22 -11.96 -16.06
C ASP A 121 -1.77 -12.10 -15.55
N LEU A 122 -1.40 -13.25 -14.98
CA LEU A 122 -0.06 -13.51 -14.42
C LEU A 122 1.12 -13.07 -15.31
N PRO A 123 1.11 -13.29 -16.65
CA PRO A 123 2.22 -12.87 -17.50
C PRO A 123 2.53 -11.37 -17.44
N LEU A 124 1.54 -10.52 -17.15
CA LEU A 124 1.70 -9.06 -17.10
C LEU A 124 2.46 -8.57 -15.85
N PHE A 125 2.73 -9.46 -14.89
CA PHE A 125 3.52 -9.16 -13.71
C PHE A 125 4.95 -9.70 -13.79
N SER A 126 5.28 -10.41 -14.87
CA SER A 126 6.64 -10.90 -15.11
C SER A 126 7.57 -9.76 -15.50
N SER A 127 8.86 -9.87 -15.17
CA SER A 127 9.89 -8.92 -15.62
C SER A 127 9.96 -8.82 -17.15
N ALA A 128 9.73 -9.94 -17.86
CA ALA A 128 9.65 -9.95 -19.32
C ALA A 128 8.58 -9.00 -19.87
N TYR A 129 7.49 -8.76 -19.11
CA TYR A 129 6.50 -7.75 -19.46
C TYR A 129 6.85 -6.38 -18.87
N THR A 130 7.06 -6.29 -17.55
CA THR A 130 7.19 -5.00 -16.85
C THR A 130 8.45 -4.22 -17.23
N GLU A 131 9.54 -4.90 -17.62
CA GLU A 131 10.80 -4.24 -18.01
C GLU A 131 10.87 -3.94 -19.51
N CYS A 132 10.13 -4.69 -20.35
CA CYS A 132 10.22 -4.60 -21.81
C CYS A 132 9.03 -3.91 -22.48
N VAL A 133 7.81 -4.07 -21.96
CA VAL A 133 6.56 -3.66 -22.64
C VAL A 133 5.72 -2.72 -21.78
N GLY A 134 5.64 -2.99 -20.48
CA GLY A 134 4.81 -2.25 -19.53
C GLY A 134 5.27 -0.80 -19.29
N VAL A 135 4.47 -0.07 -18.53
CA VAL A 135 4.80 1.29 -18.10
C VAL A 135 5.95 1.26 -17.10
N LYS A 136 6.91 2.19 -17.24
CA LYS A 136 8.04 2.32 -16.31
C LYS A 136 7.76 3.42 -15.28
N SER A 137 8.39 3.31 -14.10
CA SER A 137 8.32 4.36 -13.07
C SER A 137 8.87 5.69 -13.57
N GLU A 138 9.90 5.67 -14.41
CA GLU A 138 10.47 6.85 -15.08
C GLU A 138 9.48 7.60 -15.98
N ASP A 139 8.43 6.91 -16.47
CA ASP A 139 7.37 7.50 -17.29
C ASP A 139 6.29 8.21 -16.43
N ASN A 140 6.41 8.14 -15.09
CA ASN A 140 5.41 8.66 -14.15
C ASN A 140 5.97 9.68 -13.18
N THR A 141 5.08 10.57 -12.73
CA THR A 141 5.38 11.53 -11.67
C THR A 141 5.34 10.81 -10.31
N PRO A 142 6.36 10.97 -9.46
CA PRO A 142 6.33 10.44 -8.09
C PRO A 142 5.13 10.95 -7.29
N ILE A 143 4.69 10.16 -6.32
CA ILE A 143 3.60 10.52 -5.41
C ILE A 143 4.14 11.19 -4.14
N ASP A 144 4.69 12.40 -4.30
CA ASP A 144 5.39 13.06 -3.19
C ASP A 144 4.51 13.98 -2.35
N THR A 145 3.29 14.28 -2.82
CA THR A 145 2.39 15.18 -2.10
C THR A 145 1.71 14.45 -0.95
N LEU A 146 2.03 14.87 0.27
CA LEU A 146 1.35 14.47 1.49
C LEU A 146 0.67 15.70 2.10
N PHE A 147 -0.49 15.47 2.69
CA PHE A 147 -1.34 16.45 3.37
C PHE A 147 -1.39 16.14 4.87
N SER A 148 -1.92 17.07 5.68
CA SER A 148 -2.21 16.85 7.11
C SER A 148 -3.03 15.58 7.34
N SER A 149 -4.02 15.36 6.47
CA SER A 149 -4.84 14.16 6.39
C SER A 149 -4.84 13.67 4.94
N THR A 150 -4.12 12.58 4.66
CA THR A 150 -3.98 12.07 3.29
C THR A 150 -4.84 10.85 3.08
N LEU A 151 -5.74 10.91 2.07
CA LEU A 151 -6.39 9.73 1.52
C LEU A 151 -5.57 9.24 0.32
N GLN A 152 -5.02 8.03 0.41
CA GLN A 152 -4.35 7.39 -0.72
C GLN A 152 -5.27 6.36 -1.36
N LEU A 153 -5.61 6.56 -2.63
CA LEU A 153 -6.31 5.56 -3.43
C LEU A 153 -5.30 4.74 -4.21
N ARG A 154 -5.48 3.42 -4.22
CA ARG A 154 -4.57 2.47 -4.84
C ARG A 154 -5.33 1.48 -5.72
N VAL A 155 -4.77 1.16 -6.89
CA VAL A 155 -5.34 0.21 -7.85
C VAL A 155 -4.22 -0.61 -8.49
N VAL A 156 -4.42 -1.91 -8.60
CA VAL A 156 -3.57 -2.77 -9.43
C VAL A 156 -4.15 -2.83 -10.84
N GLU A 157 -3.40 -2.37 -11.82
CA GLU A 157 -3.80 -2.40 -13.23
C GLU A 157 -2.59 -2.75 -14.10
N PRO A 158 -2.43 -4.04 -14.46
CA PRO A 158 -1.24 -4.52 -15.16
C PRO A 158 -1.30 -4.39 -16.68
N ARG A 159 -2.45 -3.98 -17.25
CA ARG A 159 -2.70 -4.03 -18.70
C ARG A 159 -2.25 -2.77 -19.43
N LEU A 160 -1.80 -1.74 -18.71
CA LEU A 160 -1.32 -0.50 -19.30
C LEU A 160 0.00 -0.71 -20.05
N ARG A 161 0.12 -0.04 -21.19
CA ARG A 161 1.27 -0.05 -22.10
C ARG A 161 2.01 1.27 -22.03
N LYS A 162 3.24 1.28 -22.54
CA LYS A 162 4.03 2.51 -22.66
C LYS A 162 3.25 3.65 -23.32
N GLY A 163 3.18 4.80 -22.64
CA GLY A 163 2.43 5.98 -23.07
C GLY A 163 1.00 6.06 -22.50
N GLU A 164 0.48 4.98 -21.96
CA GLU A 164 -0.79 4.97 -21.22
C GLU A 164 -0.56 5.28 -19.74
N TYR A 165 -1.59 5.79 -19.07
CA TYR A 165 -1.56 6.08 -17.64
C TYR A 165 -2.93 5.87 -17.03
N LEU A 166 -2.94 5.58 -15.73
CA LEU A 166 -4.16 5.56 -14.94
C LEU A 166 -4.43 6.97 -14.40
N ALA A 167 -5.70 7.38 -14.40
CA ALA A 167 -6.13 8.63 -13.80
C ALA A 167 -7.53 8.45 -13.19
N ILE A 168 -7.82 9.28 -12.18
CA ILE A 168 -9.12 9.32 -11.53
C ILE A 168 -9.77 10.70 -11.71
N CYS A 169 -11.09 10.73 -11.84
CA CYS A 169 -11.86 11.97 -11.91
C CYS A 169 -13.18 11.80 -11.17
N GLY A 170 -13.71 12.90 -10.64
CA GLY A 170 -14.89 12.90 -9.78
C GLY A 170 -15.44 14.30 -9.55
N ASN A 171 -16.47 14.42 -8.71
CA ASN A 171 -17.21 15.66 -8.50
C ASN A 171 -16.56 16.67 -7.52
N THR A 172 -15.41 16.35 -6.95
CA THR A 172 -14.74 17.19 -5.95
C THR A 172 -13.55 17.92 -6.57
N LEU A 173 -13.08 18.98 -5.91
CA LEU A 173 -11.90 19.73 -6.36
C LEU A 173 -10.65 18.83 -6.44
N GLN A 174 -10.46 17.95 -5.45
CA GLN A 174 -9.35 16.98 -5.41
C GLN A 174 -9.37 15.98 -6.57
N LEU A 175 -10.56 15.75 -7.16
CA LEU A 175 -10.77 14.85 -8.29
C LEU A 175 -11.08 15.61 -9.60
N GLY A 176 -10.88 16.92 -9.61
CA GLY A 176 -10.95 17.78 -10.80
C GLY A 176 -12.35 18.03 -11.37
N GLU A 177 -13.39 17.88 -10.56
CA GLU A 177 -14.78 18.30 -10.86
C GLU A 177 -15.32 17.82 -12.22
N TRP A 178 -15.02 16.57 -12.59
CA TRP A 178 -15.36 15.96 -13.89
C TRP A 178 -14.73 16.63 -15.11
N GLN A 179 -13.79 17.56 -14.93
CA GLN A 179 -13.14 18.32 -16.00
C GLN A 179 -11.66 17.96 -16.17
N HIS A 180 -10.94 17.70 -15.07
CA HIS A 180 -9.49 17.47 -15.11
C HIS A 180 -9.13 16.22 -14.31
N ALA A 181 -8.92 15.09 -14.99
CA ALA A 181 -8.54 13.85 -14.31
C ALA A 181 -7.16 13.98 -13.65
N LYS A 182 -7.04 13.50 -12.41
CA LYS A 182 -5.78 13.44 -11.67
C LYS A 182 -5.04 12.15 -12.02
N LYS A 183 -3.85 12.30 -12.62
CA LYS A 183 -2.99 11.16 -12.99
C LYS A 183 -2.51 10.44 -11.72
N MET A 184 -2.51 9.11 -11.78
CA MET A 184 -1.98 8.22 -10.75
C MET A 184 -0.52 7.85 -11.05
N ALA A 185 0.27 7.67 -10.01
CA ALA A 185 1.67 7.28 -10.08
C ALA A 185 1.81 5.76 -9.96
N LEU A 186 2.68 5.14 -10.75
CA LEU A 186 3.06 3.75 -10.55
C LEU A 186 4.00 3.66 -9.33
N VAL A 187 3.53 3.06 -8.24
CA VAL A 187 4.24 3.01 -6.95
C VAL A 187 4.90 1.67 -6.68
N HIS A 188 4.29 0.57 -7.11
CA HIS A 188 4.85 -0.78 -7.00
C HIS A 188 4.50 -1.62 -8.23
N LEU A 189 4.73 -2.94 -8.17
CA LEU A 189 4.52 -3.86 -9.28
C LEU A 189 3.07 -3.77 -9.80
N GLN A 190 2.89 -3.08 -10.92
CA GLN A 190 1.59 -2.81 -11.54
C GLN A 190 0.56 -2.14 -10.61
N GLU A 191 1.03 -1.53 -9.52
CA GLU A 191 0.19 -0.85 -8.54
C GLU A 191 0.34 0.65 -8.67
N TRP A 192 -0.79 1.31 -8.85
CA TRP A 192 -0.94 2.73 -9.10
C TRP A 192 -1.55 3.41 -7.89
N ALA A 193 -1.11 4.61 -7.56
CA ALA A 193 -1.63 5.36 -6.43
C ALA A 193 -1.82 6.85 -6.73
N VAL A 194 -2.72 7.48 -5.98
CA VAL A 194 -2.86 8.94 -5.92
C VAL A 194 -3.17 9.38 -4.50
N ASN A 195 -2.53 10.46 -4.07
CA ASN A 195 -2.77 11.09 -2.77
C ASN A 195 -3.75 12.23 -2.97
N LEU A 196 -4.76 12.28 -2.11
CA LEU A 196 -5.79 13.31 -2.07
C LEU A 196 -5.77 13.93 -0.68
N ASP A 197 -6.04 15.23 -0.62
CA ASP A 197 -6.28 15.90 0.65
C ASP A 197 -7.65 15.49 1.18
N ALA A 198 -7.67 14.68 2.24
CA ALA A 198 -8.91 14.17 2.81
C ALA A 198 -9.79 15.28 3.40
N ASP A 199 -9.19 16.42 3.77
CA ASP A 199 -9.91 17.57 4.30
C ASP A 199 -10.65 18.36 3.19
N LEU A 200 -10.36 18.06 1.91
CA LEU A 200 -10.96 18.68 0.72
C LEU A 200 -11.77 17.70 -0.15
N MET A 201 -12.06 16.50 0.37
CA MET A 201 -12.89 15.47 -0.27
C MET A 201 -14.38 15.62 0.03
#